data_AF-A0A530R0U7-F1
#
_entry.id   AF-A0A530R0U7-F1
#
_cell.length_a   1.000
_cell.length_b   1.000
_cell.length_c   1.000
_cell.angle_alpha   90.00
_cell.angle_beta   90.00
_cell.angle_gamma   90.00
#
_symmetry.space_group_name_H-M   'P 1'
#
loop_
_entity.id
_entity.type
_entity.pdbx_description
1 polymer ?
#
loop_
_entity_poly.entity_id
_entity_poly.type
_entity_poly.pdbx_seq_one_letter_code
_entity_poly.pdbx_strand_id
1 'polypeptide(L)'
;MRKFLAGAKLLASAWAAATLFTGASAHAAQPAPWEMTFQPAATDMMRQIAWFEHYTLWFIVPITLFVLALIAYCILKFRASVNSIPSRTSHNTLIEVIWTVGPVVVLLCLAIPSFQLLTAQYTPPEEAKLTIKATGNQWNWDYEYQTENTLSFNSAILADSDRAAAGKEDRGVYPRLLAVDNEMVVPVNTMTRVLVTAADVIHAFAMPSFG
;
A
#
# COMPACT_ATOMS: atom_id res chain seq x y z
N MET A 1 49.98 -30.09 9.89
CA MET A 1 49.15 -28.90 10.22
C MET A 1 48.77 -28.01 9.01
N ARG A 2 49.66 -27.71 8.05
CA ARG A 2 49.31 -26.82 6.91
C ARG A 2 48.21 -27.33 5.94
N LYS A 3 48.07 -28.64 5.75
CA LYS A 3 47.04 -29.23 4.84
C LYS A 3 45.60 -29.16 5.41
N PHE A 4 45.45 -29.18 6.74
CA PHE A 4 44.14 -29.06 7.40
C PHE A 4 43.58 -27.63 7.36
N LEU A 5 44.45 -26.62 7.41
CA LEU A 5 44.07 -25.20 7.33
C LEU A 5 43.64 -24.78 5.91
N ALA A 6 44.14 -25.43 4.86
CA ALA A 6 43.74 -25.14 3.47
C ALA A 6 42.32 -25.66 3.16
N GLY A 7 41.96 -26.86 3.63
CA GLY A 7 40.62 -27.42 3.46
C GLY A 7 39.54 -26.64 4.22
N ALA A 8 39.86 -26.15 5.42
CA ALA A 8 38.95 -25.31 6.21
C ALA A 8 38.67 -23.95 5.54
N LYS A 9 39.66 -23.34 4.88
CA LYS A 9 39.48 -22.08 4.15
C LYS A 9 38.65 -22.25 2.87
N LEU A 10 38.85 -23.36 2.14
CA LEU A 10 38.06 -23.71 0.95
C LEU A 10 36.59 -24.03 1.28
N LEU A 11 36.34 -24.72 2.39
CA LEU A 11 34.98 -25.00 2.87
C LEU A 11 34.29 -23.73 3.37
N ALA A 12 34.99 -22.84 4.08
CA ALA A 12 34.43 -21.56 4.51
C ALA A 12 34.09 -20.63 3.34
N SER A 13 34.91 -20.59 2.28
CA SER A 13 34.61 -19.82 1.07
C SER A 13 33.44 -20.41 0.26
N ALA A 14 33.30 -21.74 0.24
CA ALA A 14 32.19 -22.40 -0.43
C ALA A 14 30.86 -22.16 0.29
N TRP A 15 30.86 -22.14 1.63
CA TRP A 15 29.68 -21.79 2.42
C TRP A 15 29.29 -20.31 2.28
N ALA A 16 30.26 -19.40 2.28
CA ALA A 16 30.00 -17.97 2.06
C ALA A 16 29.44 -17.69 0.64
N ALA A 17 29.94 -18.41 -0.38
CA ALA A 17 29.42 -18.33 -1.74
C ALA A 17 28.02 -18.95 -1.85
N ALA A 18 27.74 -20.05 -1.15
CA ALA A 18 26.41 -20.67 -1.15
C ALA A 18 25.35 -19.79 -0.47
N THR A 19 25.71 -19.04 0.59
CA THR A 19 24.79 -18.10 1.25
C THR A 19 24.50 -16.84 0.42
N LEU A 20 25.38 -16.47 -0.52
CA LEU A 20 25.15 -15.34 -1.42
C LEU A 20 24.11 -15.64 -2.51
N PHE A 21 23.84 -16.92 -2.81
CA PHE A 21 22.86 -17.33 -3.83
C PHE A 21 21.51 -17.76 -3.24
N THR A 22 21.34 -17.79 -1.92
CA THR A 22 20.06 -18.09 -1.26
C THR A 22 19.35 -16.82 -0.77
N GLY A 23 19.54 -15.69 -1.45
CA GLY A 23 18.68 -14.53 -1.25
C GLY A 23 17.26 -14.91 -1.64
N ALA A 24 16.43 -15.27 -0.66
CA ALA A 24 15.01 -15.47 -0.90
C ALA A 24 14.45 -14.16 -1.49
N SER A 25 14.01 -14.22 -2.75
CA SER A 25 13.34 -13.09 -3.40
C SER A 25 12.05 -12.81 -2.63
N ALA A 26 12.01 -11.69 -1.92
CA ALA A 26 10.79 -11.21 -1.30
C ALA A 26 10.00 -10.46 -2.37
N HIS A 27 8.87 -11.03 -2.80
CA HIS A 27 7.94 -10.34 -3.67
C HIS A 27 7.02 -9.43 -2.84
N ALA A 28 6.70 -8.25 -3.39
CA ALA A 28 5.61 -7.44 -2.87
C ALA A 28 4.31 -8.28 -2.83
N ALA A 29 3.45 -8.00 -1.84
CA ALA A 29 2.21 -8.74 -1.68
C ALA A 29 1.30 -8.60 -2.92
N GLN A 30 0.47 -9.60 -3.16
CA GLN A 30 -0.43 -9.70 -4.31
C GLN A 30 -1.87 -9.77 -3.81
N PRO A 31 -2.86 -9.33 -4.62
CA PRO A 31 -4.26 -9.43 -4.22
C PRO A 31 -4.69 -10.90 -4.12
N ALA A 32 -5.42 -11.26 -3.06
CA ALA A 32 -5.98 -12.59 -2.89
C ALA A 32 -7.48 -12.64 -3.23
N PRO A 33 -8.01 -13.77 -3.75
CA PRO A 33 -9.44 -13.94 -3.92
C PRO A 33 -10.19 -13.75 -2.60
N TRP A 34 -11.27 -12.97 -2.63
CA TRP A 34 -12.12 -12.66 -1.46
C TRP A 34 -11.43 -11.84 -0.35
N GLU A 35 -10.29 -11.23 -0.63
CA GLU A 35 -9.67 -10.29 0.29
C GLU A 35 -10.52 -9.01 0.40
N MET A 36 -10.81 -8.62 1.65
CA MET A 36 -11.67 -7.46 1.96
C MET A 36 -10.89 -6.30 2.58
N THR A 37 -9.59 -6.49 2.82
CA THR A 37 -8.69 -5.55 3.49
C THR A 37 -7.55 -5.16 2.54
N PHE A 38 -6.66 -4.27 2.98
CA PHE A 38 -5.43 -4.01 2.26
C PHE A 38 -4.54 -5.24 2.14
N GLN A 39 -3.73 -5.25 1.10
CA GLN A 39 -2.64 -6.21 0.95
C GLN A 39 -1.69 -6.14 2.16
N PRO A 40 -1.04 -7.25 2.53
CA PRO A 40 -0.02 -7.28 3.57
C PRO A 40 1.02 -6.15 3.43
N ALA A 41 1.18 -5.37 4.50
CA ALA A 41 2.11 -4.25 4.53
C ALA A 41 3.57 -4.72 4.47
N ALA A 42 4.28 -4.32 3.42
CA ALA A 42 5.70 -4.62 3.23
C ALA A 42 6.62 -3.49 3.74
N THR A 43 6.07 -2.31 4.05
CA THR A 43 6.81 -1.16 4.63
C THR A 43 6.22 -0.73 5.98
N ASP A 44 7.00 0.00 6.77
CA ASP A 44 6.48 0.68 7.96
C ASP A 44 5.44 1.74 7.64
N MET A 45 5.56 2.39 6.47
CA MET A 45 4.59 3.36 6.00
C MET A 45 3.21 2.71 5.80
N MET A 46 3.15 1.60 5.07
CA MET A 46 1.88 0.90 4.84
C MET A 46 1.28 0.37 6.14
N ARG A 47 2.10 -0.03 7.13
CA ARG A 47 1.61 -0.40 8.47
C ARG A 47 0.91 0.78 9.16
N GLN A 48 1.47 1.99 9.07
CA GLN A 48 0.84 3.19 9.65
C GLN A 48 -0.43 3.60 8.89
N ILE A 49 -0.44 3.48 7.56
CA ILE A 49 -1.64 3.71 6.73
C ILE A 49 -2.76 2.74 7.12
N ALA A 50 -2.45 1.43 7.20
CA ALA A 50 -3.43 0.42 7.60
C ALA A 50 -3.97 0.68 9.01
N TRP A 51 -3.10 1.04 9.95
CA TRP A 51 -3.53 1.43 11.30
C TRP A 51 -4.47 2.65 11.28
N PHE A 52 -4.13 3.69 10.51
CA PHE A 52 -4.93 4.92 10.44
C PHE A 52 -6.29 4.68 9.77
N GLU A 53 -6.35 3.78 8.80
CA GLU A 53 -7.61 3.34 8.20
C GLU A 53 -8.49 2.61 9.23
N HIS A 54 -7.96 1.65 9.98
CA HIS A 54 -8.72 0.97 11.04
C HIS A 54 -9.18 1.96 12.11
N TYR A 55 -8.31 2.90 12.51
CA TYR A 55 -8.66 3.97 13.43
C TYR A 55 -9.83 4.82 12.91
N THR A 56 -9.82 5.18 11.63
CA THR A 56 -10.89 5.95 11.00
C THR A 56 -12.20 5.15 10.94
N LEU A 57 -12.14 3.86 10.64
CA LEU A 57 -13.32 2.98 10.63
C LEU A 57 -14.02 2.91 11.99
N TRP A 58 -13.27 2.99 13.10
CA TRP A 58 -13.85 3.04 14.45
C TRP A 58 -14.74 4.27 14.70
N PHE A 59 -14.60 5.34 13.92
CA PHE A 59 -15.52 6.48 13.95
C PHE A 59 -16.65 6.33 12.94
N ILE A 60 -16.31 5.97 11.68
CA ILE A 60 -17.29 5.96 10.59
C ILE A 60 -18.36 4.89 10.81
N VAL A 61 -17.97 3.66 11.19
CA VAL A 61 -18.92 2.54 11.32
C VAL A 61 -20.00 2.83 12.37
N PRO A 62 -19.70 3.26 13.61
CA PRO A 62 -20.73 3.62 14.58
C PRO A 62 -21.63 4.78 14.12
N ILE A 63 -21.07 5.80 13.44
CA ILE A 63 -21.86 6.92 12.91
C ILE A 63 -22.84 6.42 11.85
N THR A 64 -22.37 5.59 10.91
CA THR A 64 -23.23 5.00 9.87
C THR A 64 -24.34 4.14 10.48
N LEU A 65 -24.01 3.30 11.47
CA LEU A 65 -25.00 2.48 12.18
C LEU A 65 -26.00 3.33 12.98
N PHE A 66 -25.55 4.42 13.59
CA PHE A 66 -26.40 5.37 14.30
C PHE A 66 -27.40 6.05 13.34
N VAL A 67 -26.93 6.56 12.20
CA VAL A 67 -27.80 7.16 11.19
C VAL A 67 -28.79 6.13 10.64
N LEU A 68 -28.32 4.91 10.34
CA LEU A 68 -29.18 3.82 9.89
C LEU A 68 -30.28 3.49 10.92
N ALA A 69 -29.92 3.42 12.20
CA ALA A 69 -30.86 3.16 13.28
C ALA A 69 -31.90 4.29 13.43
N LEU A 70 -31.49 5.56 13.32
CA LEU A 70 -32.40 6.70 13.33
C LEU A 70 -33.38 6.67 12.15
N ILE A 71 -32.89 6.36 10.95
CA ILE A 71 -33.75 6.22 9.76
C ILE A 71 -34.75 5.07 9.95
N ALA A 72 -34.29 3.90 10.39
CA ALA A 72 -35.15 2.76 10.66
C ALA A 72 -36.19 3.09 11.75
N TYR A 73 -35.79 3.77 12.81
CA TYR A 73 -36.69 4.26 13.85
C TYR A 73 -37.74 5.20 13.27
N CYS A 74 -37.35 6.15 12.43
CA CYS A 74 -38.27 7.06 11.77
C CYS A 74 -39.30 6.33 10.90
N ILE A 75 -38.86 5.36 10.09
CA ILE A 75 -39.74 4.56 9.24
C ILE A 75 -40.76 3.79 10.07
N LEU A 76 -40.34 3.16 11.17
CA LEU A 76 -41.22 2.33 11.98
C LEU A 76 -42.16 3.14 12.87
N LYS A 77 -41.65 4.20 13.51
CA LYS A 77 -42.38 4.99 14.51
C LYS A 77 -43.26 6.07 13.90
N PHE A 78 -42.79 6.75 12.85
CA PHE A 78 -43.46 7.91 12.27
C PHE A 78 -44.21 7.63 10.97
N ARG A 79 -44.40 6.35 10.60
CA ARG A 79 -45.31 5.97 9.51
C ARG A 79 -46.75 6.43 9.79
N ALA A 80 -47.48 6.77 8.73
CA ALA A 80 -48.83 7.32 8.80
C ALA A 80 -49.84 6.43 9.55
N SER A 81 -49.66 5.10 9.52
CA SER A 81 -50.53 4.17 10.24
C SER A 81 -50.34 4.17 11.77
N VAL A 82 -49.19 4.65 12.27
CA VAL A 82 -48.88 4.69 13.71
C VAL A 82 -48.90 6.11 14.24
N ASN A 83 -48.44 7.08 13.44
CA ASN A 83 -48.38 8.49 13.81
C ASN A 83 -49.20 9.33 12.83
N SER A 84 -50.52 9.32 12.98
CA SER A 84 -51.45 9.99 12.07
C SER A 84 -51.46 11.52 12.19
N ILE A 85 -51.07 12.07 13.35
CA ILE A 85 -50.97 13.51 13.60
C ILE A 85 -49.49 13.86 13.80
N PRO A 86 -48.82 14.47 12.80
CA PRO A 86 -47.41 14.82 12.94
C PRO A 86 -47.19 15.98 13.92
N SER A 87 -46.02 16.00 14.55
CA SER A 87 -45.58 17.16 15.33
C SER A 87 -45.39 18.39 14.43
N ARG A 88 -45.55 19.59 15.00
CA ARG A 88 -45.33 20.88 14.34
C ARG A 88 -44.02 21.56 14.78
N THR A 89 -43.19 20.89 15.58
CA THR A 89 -41.88 21.41 16.00
C THR A 89 -40.98 21.61 14.77
N SER A 90 -40.44 22.81 14.59
CA SER A 90 -39.62 23.17 13.43
C SER A 90 -38.12 23.29 13.74
N HIS A 91 -37.74 23.51 15.00
CA HIS A 91 -36.34 23.69 15.39
C HIS A 91 -36.12 23.29 16.85
N ASN A 92 -34.87 22.99 17.18
CA ASN A 92 -34.43 22.78 18.56
C ASN A 92 -32.94 23.12 18.66
N THR A 93 -32.66 24.32 19.18
CA THR A 93 -31.30 24.87 19.25
C THR A 93 -30.33 23.98 20.03
N LEU A 94 -30.79 23.28 21.07
CA LEU A 94 -29.91 22.40 21.85
C LEU A 94 -29.43 21.21 21.00
N ILE A 95 -30.33 20.56 20.25
CA ILE A 95 -29.97 19.44 19.39
C ILE A 95 -29.10 19.94 18.21
N GLU A 96 -29.42 21.11 17.68
CA GLU A 96 -28.61 21.80 16.64
C GLU A 96 -27.16 21.98 17.07
N VAL A 97 -26.93 22.47 18.29
CA VAL A 97 -25.58 22.61 18.84
C VAL A 97 -24.90 21.24 18.98
N ILE A 98 -25.60 20.23 19.50
CA ILE A 98 -25.03 18.89 19.70
C ILE A 98 -24.58 18.27 18.37
N TRP A 99 -25.42 18.27 17.33
CA TRP A 99 -25.04 17.67 16.04
C TRP A 99 -24.08 18.53 15.23
N THR A 100 -23.84 19.78 15.62
CA THR A 100 -22.84 20.64 14.97
C THR A 100 -21.48 20.46 15.63
N VAL A 101 -21.44 20.50 16.97
CA VAL A 101 -20.20 20.35 17.75
C VAL A 101 -19.69 18.90 17.72
N GLY A 102 -20.59 17.91 17.77
CA GLY A 102 -20.23 16.49 17.76
C GLY A 102 -19.34 16.11 16.56
N PRO A 103 -19.77 16.36 15.31
CA PRO A 103 -18.94 16.12 14.13
C PRO A 103 -17.63 16.90 14.12
N VAL A 104 -17.61 18.15 14.62
CA VAL A 104 -16.36 18.92 14.72
C VAL A 104 -15.35 18.23 15.64
N VAL A 105 -15.78 17.71 16.79
CA VAL A 105 -14.90 16.96 17.70
C VAL A 105 -14.37 15.68 17.04
N VAL A 106 -15.25 14.93 16.34
CA VAL A 106 -14.83 13.74 15.59
C VAL A 106 -13.76 14.07 14.55
N LEU A 107 -13.95 15.14 13.77
CA LEU A 107 -12.97 15.58 12.78
C LEU A 107 -11.63 15.96 13.40
N LEU A 108 -11.62 16.62 14.57
CA LEU A 108 -10.38 16.93 15.29
C LEU A 108 -9.64 15.65 15.72
N CYS A 109 -10.37 14.64 16.22
CA CYS A 109 -9.79 13.35 16.60
C CYS A 109 -9.18 12.58 15.40
N LEU A 110 -9.74 12.75 14.20
CA LEU A 110 -9.19 12.17 12.96
C LEU A 110 -8.00 12.98 12.42
N ALA A 111 -8.06 14.31 12.51
CA ALA A 111 -7.05 15.20 11.94
C ALA A 111 -5.66 15.03 12.57
N ILE A 112 -5.59 14.83 13.90
CA ILE A 112 -4.31 14.72 14.62
C ILE A 112 -3.44 13.56 14.10
N PRO A 113 -3.88 12.29 14.14
CA PRO A 113 -3.09 11.19 13.58
C PRO A 113 -2.92 11.29 12.06
N SER A 114 -3.87 11.88 11.34
CA SER A 114 -3.74 12.12 9.90
C SER A 114 -2.53 13.01 9.57
N PHE A 115 -2.35 14.12 10.30
CA PHE A 115 -1.20 15.02 10.07
C PHE A 115 0.13 14.40 10.49
N GLN A 116 0.14 13.56 11.54
CA GLN A 116 1.32 12.81 11.93
C GLN A 116 1.76 11.84 10.83
N LEU A 117 0.81 11.07 10.29
CA LEU A 117 1.05 10.16 9.17
C LEU A 117 1.52 10.91 7.91
N LEU A 118 0.90 12.06 7.60
CA LEU A 118 1.33 12.91 6.50
C LEU A 118 2.78 13.37 6.69
N THR A 119 3.14 13.80 7.90
CA THR A 119 4.49 14.24 8.23
C THR A 119 5.51 13.11 8.06
N ALA A 120 5.16 11.89 8.50
CA ALA A 120 6.00 10.70 8.33
C ALA A 120 6.26 10.38 6.85
N GLN A 121 5.28 10.61 5.96
CA GLN A 121 5.44 10.40 4.51
C GLN A 121 6.40 11.41 3.88
N TYR A 122 6.33 12.68 4.27
CA TYR A 122 7.17 13.73 3.71
C TYR A 122 8.57 13.84 4.36
N THR A 123 8.74 13.27 5.56
CA THR A 123 10.00 13.36 6.33
C THR A 123 10.52 11.94 6.63
N PRO A 124 11.13 11.26 5.64
CA PRO A 124 11.73 9.96 5.87
C PRO A 124 12.87 10.04 6.91
N PRO A 125 13.07 8.98 7.73
CA PRO A 125 14.00 9.01 8.86
C PRO A 125 15.48 8.95 8.44
N GLU A 126 15.78 8.43 7.25
CA GLU A 126 17.12 8.33 6.70
C GLU A 126 17.13 8.78 5.25
N GLU A 127 18.29 9.27 4.80
CA GLU A 127 18.55 9.51 3.38
C GLU A 127 18.49 8.21 2.57
N ALA A 128 18.06 8.32 1.32
CA ALA A 128 17.92 7.17 0.44
C ALA A 128 19.29 6.60 0.04
N LYS A 129 19.48 5.29 0.29
CA LYS A 129 20.71 4.56 -0.05
C LYS A 129 20.70 4.06 -1.49
N LEU A 130 19.52 3.96 -2.09
CA LEU A 130 19.31 3.66 -3.51
C LEU A 130 18.34 4.68 -4.10
N THR A 131 18.67 5.24 -5.26
CA THR A 131 17.76 6.10 -6.04
C THR A 131 17.49 5.45 -7.38
N ILE A 132 16.21 5.29 -7.71
CA ILE A 132 15.73 4.74 -8.98
C ILE A 132 14.86 5.81 -9.64
N LYS A 133 15.05 6.07 -10.92
CA LYS A 133 14.13 6.87 -11.72
C LYS A 133 13.19 5.94 -12.47
N ALA A 134 11.88 6.14 -12.29
CA ALA A 134 10.82 5.45 -13.01
C ALA A 134 10.17 6.41 -14.01
N THR A 135 10.23 6.09 -15.30
CA THR A 135 9.65 6.90 -16.38
C THR A 135 8.49 6.14 -17.01
N GLY A 136 7.28 6.69 -16.91
CA GLY A 136 6.09 6.13 -17.55
C GLY A 136 6.01 6.51 -19.03
N ASN A 137 5.75 5.53 -19.88
CA ASN A 137 5.50 5.68 -21.31
C ASN A 137 4.20 4.97 -21.70
N GLN A 138 3.59 5.31 -22.83
CA GLN A 138 2.50 4.52 -23.42
C GLN A 138 3.07 3.25 -24.08
N TRP A 139 2.89 2.03 -23.54
CA TRP A 139 2.23 1.61 -22.29
C TRP A 139 3.16 0.67 -21.49
N ASN A 140 4.30 1.20 -21.03
CA ASN A 140 5.34 0.48 -20.28
C ASN A 140 6.11 1.44 -19.34
N TRP A 141 7.09 0.92 -18.59
CA TRP A 141 7.92 1.71 -17.67
C TRP A 141 9.40 1.53 -17.97
N ASP A 142 10.16 2.61 -18.00
CA ASP A 142 11.63 2.57 -17.97
C ASP A 142 12.14 2.81 -16.55
N TYR A 143 13.08 1.97 -16.12
CA TYR A 143 13.77 2.11 -14.84
C TYR A 143 15.24 2.44 -15.06
N GLU A 144 15.76 3.39 -14.30
CA GLU A 144 17.17 3.79 -14.31
C GLU A 144 17.71 3.87 -12.88
N TYR A 145 18.67 3.01 -12.56
CA TYR A 145 19.32 2.92 -11.26
C TYR A 145 20.50 3.88 -11.22
N GLN A 146 20.47 4.80 -10.26
CA GLN A 146 21.50 5.82 -10.06
C GLN A 146 22.65 5.24 -9.20
N THR A 147 23.36 4.27 -9.77
CA THR A 147 24.56 3.63 -9.18
C THR A 147 25.82 4.03 -9.95
N GLU A 148 27.01 3.69 -9.44
CA GLU A 148 28.30 4.00 -10.11
C GLU A 148 28.34 3.51 -11.56
N ASN A 149 27.78 2.32 -11.80
CA ASN A 149 27.48 1.84 -13.15
C ASN A 149 26.01 2.07 -13.42
N THR A 150 25.69 2.84 -14.46
CA THR A 150 24.30 3.06 -14.87
C THR A 150 23.68 1.75 -15.34
N LEU A 151 22.59 1.34 -14.69
CA LEU A 151 21.74 0.23 -15.11
C LEU A 151 20.38 0.80 -15.51
N SER A 152 19.98 0.57 -16.76
CA SER A 152 18.66 0.96 -17.26
C SER A 152 18.02 -0.16 -18.07
N PHE A 153 16.70 -0.27 -17.97
CA PHE A 153 15.92 -1.24 -18.73
C PHE A 153 14.45 -0.83 -18.85
N ASN A 154 13.79 -1.37 -19.88
CA ASN A 154 12.35 -1.26 -20.08
C ASN A 154 11.62 -2.43 -19.41
N SER A 155 10.42 -2.15 -18.89
CA SER A 155 9.54 -3.11 -18.23
C SER A 155 8.15 -3.01 -18.85
N ALA A 156 7.78 -4.04 -19.59
CA ALA A 156 6.49 -4.16 -20.26
C ALA A 156 5.67 -5.30 -19.66
N ILE A 157 4.35 -5.22 -19.83
CA ILE A 157 3.43 -6.26 -19.36
C ILE A 157 3.76 -7.61 -20.02
N LEU A 158 3.83 -8.67 -19.23
CA LEU A 158 4.20 -9.98 -19.73
C LEU A 158 3.06 -10.60 -20.56
N ALA A 159 3.30 -10.80 -21.86
CA ALA A 159 2.38 -11.50 -22.74
C ALA A 159 2.31 -13.00 -22.41
N ASP A 160 1.13 -13.61 -22.60
CA ASP A 160 0.92 -15.03 -22.27
C ASP A 160 1.79 -15.97 -23.12
N SER A 161 2.14 -15.59 -24.35
CA SER A 161 3.06 -16.35 -25.22
C SER A 161 4.49 -16.40 -24.70
N ASP A 162 4.90 -15.38 -23.95
CA ASP A 162 6.32 -15.14 -23.63
C ASP A 162 6.68 -15.66 -22.22
N ARG A 163 5.67 -16.13 -21.47
CA ARG A 163 5.82 -16.64 -20.10
C ARG A 163 6.82 -17.78 -19.98
N ALA A 164 6.78 -18.73 -20.91
CA ALA A 164 7.69 -19.88 -20.92
C ALA A 164 9.14 -19.43 -21.11
N ALA A 165 9.39 -18.52 -22.07
CA ALA A 165 10.72 -17.98 -22.34
C ALA A 165 11.26 -17.13 -21.18
N ALA A 166 10.37 -16.42 -20.47
CA ALA A 166 10.74 -15.62 -19.31
C ALA A 166 10.87 -16.44 -18.00
N GLY A 167 10.53 -17.74 -18.00
CA GLY A 167 10.49 -18.55 -16.77
C GLY A 167 9.36 -18.17 -15.80
N LYS A 168 8.30 -17.53 -16.31
CA LYS A 168 7.20 -16.91 -15.54
C LYS A 168 5.84 -17.58 -15.81
N GLU A 169 5.87 -18.91 -15.87
CA GLU A 169 4.69 -19.74 -16.17
C GLU A 169 3.73 -19.86 -14.98
N ASP A 170 4.28 -19.88 -13.75
CA ASP A 170 3.49 -19.97 -12.54
C ASP A 170 2.67 -18.70 -12.32
N ARG A 171 1.36 -18.79 -12.55
CA ARG A 171 0.42 -17.65 -12.39
C ARG A 171 0.11 -17.31 -10.94
N GLY A 172 0.47 -18.16 -9.99
CA GLY A 172 0.42 -17.85 -8.57
C GLY A 172 1.55 -16.90 -8.14
N VAL A 173 2.71 -17.01 -8.79
CA VAL A 173 3.86 -16.10 -8.55
C VAL A 173 3.83 -14.90 -9.50
N TYR A 174 3.43 -15.11 -10.76
CA TYR A 174 3.38 -14.11 -11.83
C TYR A 174 1.96 -13.91 -12.36
N PRO A 175 1.09 -13.16 -11.64
CA PRO A 175 -0.30 -13.01 -12.01
C PRO A 175 -0.49 -12.37 -13.39
N ARG A 176 -1.61 -12.73 -14.03
CA ARG A 176 -2.03 -12.12 -15.29
C ARG A 176 -2.29 -10.63 -15.06
N LEU A 177 -1.82 -9.79 -15.98
CA LEU A 177 -1.92 -8.33 -15.96
C LEU A 177 -1.14 -7.59 -14.86
N LEU A 178 -0.36 -8.31 -14.04
CA LEU A 178 0.53 -7.71 -13.04
C LEU A 178 2.00 -8.07 -13.28
N ALA A 179 2.26 -9.25 -13.83
CA ALA A 179 3.60 -9.67 -14.19
C ALA A 179 4.14 -8.86 -15.37
N VAL A 180 5.43 -8.54 -15.29
CA VAL A 180 6.21 -7.84 -16.32
C VAL A 180 7.35 -8.72 -16.81
N ASP A 181 7.94 -8.37 -17.94
CA ASP A 181 9.12 -9.03 -18.50
C ASP A 181 10.38 -8.80 -17.63
N ASN A 182 10.63 -7.56 -17.19
CA ASN A 182 11.76 -7.17 -16.35
C ASN A 182 11.26 -6.51 -15.05
N GLU A 183 11.54 -7.11 -13.90
CA GLU A 183 11.15 -6.55 -12.60
C GLU A 183 12.10 -5.45 -12.11
N MET A 184 11.54 -4.42 -11.48
CA MET A 184 12.31 -3.52 -10.61
C MET A 184 12.64 -4.27 -9.31
N VAL A 185 13.92 -4.32 -8.94
CA VAL A 185 14.42 -5.01 -7.76
C VAL A 185 15.04 -4.00 -6.80
N VAL A 186 14.67 -4.10 -5.53
CA VAL A 186 15.21 -3.25 -4.47
C VAL A 186 15.78 -4.10 -3.33
N PRO A 187 16.86 -3.68 -2.66
CA PRO A 187 17.36 -4.37 -1.48
C PRO A 187 16.37 -4.26 -0.32
N VAL A 188 16.14 -5.37 0.38
CA VAL A 188 15.29 -5.39 1.58
C VAL A 188 15.88 -4.50 2.68
N ASN A 189 15.01 -3.96 3.55
CA ASN A 189 15.39 -3.12 4.70
C ASN A 189 16.30 -1.94 4.33
N THR A 190 16.10 -1.36 3.15
CA THR A 190 16.91 -0.26 2.63
C THR A 190 16.02 0.87 2.14
N MET A 191 16.28 2.09 2.64
CA MET A 191 15.58 3.28 2.18
C MET A 191 15.86 3.53 0.70
N THR A 192 14.83 3.36 -0.12
CA THR A 192 14.88 3.53 -1.58
C THR A 192 14.03 4.72 -1.97
N ARG A 193 14.60 5.62 -2.77
CA ARG A 193 13.89 6.75 -3.36
C ARG A 193 13.56 6.43 -4.81
N VAL A 194 12.27 6.52 -5.14
CA VAL A 194 11.80 6.40 -6.52
C VAL A 194 11.45 7.79 -7.03
N LEU A 195 12.15 8.25 -8.06
CA LEU A 195 11.85 9.49 -8.77
C LEU A 195 10.93 9.17 -9.94
N VAL A 196 9.66 9.53 -9.84
CA VAL A 196 8.64 9.20 -10.83
C VAL A 196 8.47 10.36 -11.80
N THR A 197 8.50 10.07 -13.09
CA THR A 197 8.21 11.03 -14.17
C THR A 197 7.53 10.31 -15.34
N ALA A 198 7.14 11.04 -16.37
CA ALA A 198 6.60 10.49 -17.61
C ALA A 198 7.28 11.12 -18.83
N ALA A 199 7.41 10.34 -19.91
CA ALA A 199 7.93 10.84 -21.18
C ALA A 199 6.84 11.44 -22.09
N ASP A 200 5.57 11.07 -21.85
CA ASP A 200 4.45 11.42 -22.73
C ASP A 200 3.23 12.01 -21.98
N VAL A 201 2.33 11.17 -21.50
CA VAL A 201 1.09 11.54 -20.80
C VAL A 201 1.23 11.28 -19.31
N ILE A 202 0.20 11.64 -18.54
CA ILE A 202 0.22 11.41 -17.10
C ILE A 202 0.10 9.91 -16.83
N HIS A 203 1.03 9.40 -16.02
CA HIS A 203 1.02 8.06 -15.42
C HIS A 203 1.19 8.19 -13.90
N ALA A 204 0.82 7.13 -13.18
CA ALA A 204 1.02 7.05 -11.74
C ALA A 204 1.75 5.74 -11.39
N PHE A 205 2.87 5.86 -10.69
CA PHE A 205 3.60 4.71 -10.16
C PHE A 205 3.02 4.35 -8.80
N ALA A 206 2.63 3.09 -8.61
CA ALA A 206 2.01 2.64 -7.37
C ALA A 206 2.45 1.22 -7.01
N MET A 207 2.67 0.99 -5.71
CA MET A 207 2.94 -0.32 -5.13
C MET A 207 2.11 -0.45 -3.85
N PRO A 208 0.90 -1.03 -3.89
CA PRO A 208 -0.05 -0.94 -2.77
C PRO A 208 0.48 -1.47 -1.43
N SER A 209 1.31 -2.53 -1.46
CA SER A 209 1.92 -3.07 -0.24
C SER A 209 2.94 -2.13 0.43
N PHE A 210 3.39 -1.06 -0.25
CA PHE A 210 4.35 -0.09 0.26
C PHE A 210 3.71 1.17 0.85
N GLY A 211 2.40 1.35 0.67
CA GLY A 211 1.68 2.55 1.07
C GLY A 211 1.74 3.64 0.02
#